data_AF-A0A964ULG1-F1
#
_entry.id   AF-A0A964ULG1-F1
#
_cell.length_a   1.000
_cell.length_b   1.000
_cell.length_c   1.000
_cell.angle_alpha   90.00
_cell.angle_beta   90.00
_cell.angle_gamma   90.00
#
_symmetry.space_group_name_H-M   'P 1'
#
loop_
_entity.id
_entity.type
_entity.pdbx_description
1 polymer ?
#
loop_
_entity_poly.entity_id
_entity_poly.type
_entity_poly.pdbx_seq_one_letter_code
_entity_poly.pdbx_strand_id
1 'polypeptide(L)'
;MKVPPRDHPLARSPLAERASALLGNAWEKRRLPEPSLDPEELWEIAARPLGTQAAAAERAGRDEADVADLRERLGRLTRAVREEADLNPLGQAMAHGQLVRVVRNRLRLGALWMKRPDMARTPLAAPIIVIGHMRSGTTRIHTLLAADPAHSHTRYCDAYHPVPSRFGVNRAKSALDLAMLGALNPWLQSIHPMAPARVEEELAWISAALHHSIYESQWHIPSYSAWSEARDPAPIYREFARMLRTDAAHRGNADRPRVMKVPAFAEDLPALLAQFPDARLVIARREREAVLKSAVSLAANQMAIQSDSCDLDRIEALWRHKIDLREKRMAEALATFRGPVARLDFEALGADWEAEIGRAYAELGLELTPRALAAMRAEMTNSARGAHRAHSDQLARFAGVRAG
;
A
#
# COMPACT_ATOMS: atom_id res chain seq x y z
N MET A 1 13.09 7.73 -21.03
CA MET A 1 12.12 7.32 -22.08
C MET A 1 10.86 8.15 -21.89
N LYS A 2 10.31 8.76 -22.93
CA LYS A 2 9.08 9.58 -22.80
C LYS A 2 7.91 8.64 -22.46
N VAL A 3 7.13 8.96 -21.43
CA VAL A 3 5.93 8.18 -21.06
C VAL A 3 4.98 8.18 -22.25
N PRO A 4 4.54 7.01 -22.76
CA PRO A 4 3.62 6.95 -23.89
C PRO A 4 2.28 7.61 -23.54
N PRO A 5 1.53 8.14 -24.54
CA PRO A 5 0.17 8.59 -24.29
C PRO A 5 -0.69 7.44 -23.74
N ARG A 6 -1.65 7.77 -22.88
CA ARG A 6 -2.63 6.83 -22.32
C ARG A 6 -4.00 7.35 -22.69
N ASP A 7 -4.60 6.74 -23.71
CA ASP A 7 -5.83 7.27 -24.31
C ASP A 7 -7.10 6.64 -23.71
N HIS A 8 -6.95 5.55 -22.95
CA HIS A 8 -8.04 4.88 -22.23
C HIS A 8 -7.63 4.45 -20.80
N PRO A 9 -8.53 4.47 -19.80
CA PRO A 9 -8.24 3.98 -18.46
C PRO A 9 -7.78 2.51 -18.42
N LEU A 10 -8.25 1.68 -19.34
CA LEU A 10 -7.85 0.26 -19.45
C LEU A 10 -6.67 0.02 -20.42
N ALA A 11 -5.99 1.06 -20.89
CA ALA A 11 -4.86 0.89 -21.78
C ALA A 11 -3.71 0.12 -21.11
N ARG A 12 -3.08 -0.78 -21.87
CA ARG A 12 -1.90 -1.56 -21.47
C ARG A 12 -0.69 -1.13 -22.26
N SER A 13 0.49 -1.37 -21.70
CA SER A 13 1.73 -1.17 -22.46
C SER A 13 1.92 -2.32 -23.46
N PRO A 14 2.51 -2.07 -24.64
CA PRO A 14 2.86 -3.14 -25.58
C PRO A 14 3.79 -4.20 -24.96
N LEU A 15 4.60 -3.82 -23.96
CA LEU A 15 5.45 -4.77 -23.25
C LEU A 15 4.63 -5.71 -22.35
N ALA A 16 3.62 -5.19 -21.65
CA ALA A 16 2.74 -6.01 -20.82
C ALA A 16 1.96 -7.03 -21.67
N GLU A 17 1.43 -6.60 -22.83
CA GLU A 17 0.74 -7.49 -23.76
C GLU A 17 1.65 -8.61 -24.29
N ARG A 18 2.86 -8.24 -24.73
CA ARG A 18 3.86 -9.23 -25.19
C ARG A 18 4.27 -10.19 -24.08
N ALA A 19 4.49 -9.69 -22.86
CA ALA A 19 4.84 -10.53 -21.72
C ALA A 19 3.72 -11.53 -21.40
N SER A 20 2.47 -11.08 -21.39
CA SER A 20 1.30 -11.95 -21.18
C SER A 20 1.20 -13.05 -22.25
N ALA A 21 1.29 -12.67 -23.54
CA ALA A 21 1.23 -13.63 -24.65
C ALA A 21 2.37 -14.67 -24.62
N LEU A 22 3.59 -14.23 -24.29
CA LEU A 22 4.75 -15.13 -24.17
C LEU A 22 4.59 -16.12 -23.01
N LEU A 23 4.09 -15.66 -21.85
CA LEU A 23 3.83 -16.51 -20.69
C LEU A 23 2.74 -17.55 -21.02
N GLY A 24 1.61 -17.12 -21.56
CA GLY A 24 0.52 -18.02 -21.96
C GLY A 24 1.01 -19.09 -22.94
N ASN A 25 1.74 -18.69 -23.98
CA ASN A 25 2.27 -19.65 -24.96
C ASN A 25 3.29 -20.62 -24.37
N ALA A 26 4.10 -20.17 -23.41
CA ALA A 26 5.06 -21.03 -22.73
C ALA A 26 4.36 -22.08 -21.85
N TRP A 27 3.25 -21.73 -21.20
CA TRP A 27 2.46 -22.65 -20.37
C TRP A 27 1.68 -23.65 -21.22
N GLU A 28 0.98 -23.20 -22.27
CA GLU A 28 0.27 -24.08 -23.21
C GLU A 28 1.19 -25.14 -23.83
N LYS A 29 2.42 -24.73 -24.20
CA LYS A 29 3.45 -25.62 -24.77
C LYS A 29 4.23 -26.40 -23.71
N ARG A 30 3.89 -26.28 -22.42
CA ARG A 30 4.58 -26.91 -21.28
C ARG A 30 6.09 -26.64 -21.24
N ARG A 31 6.52 -25.47 -21.72
CA ARG A 31 7.93 -25.01 -21.69
C ARG A 31 8.30 -24.42 -20.32
N LEU A 32 7.31 -23.89 -19.61
CA LEU A 32 7.40 -23.42 -18.23
C LEU A 32 6.21 -23.96 -17.44
N PRO A 33 6.40 -24.28 -16.14
CA PRO A 33 5.27 -24.62 -15.29
C PRO A 33 4.37 -23.39 -15.12
N GLU A 34 3.07 -23.63 -15.14
CA GLU A 34 2.08 -22.62 -14.80
C GLU A 34 2.17 -22.31 -13.29
N PRO A 35 2.19 -21.03 -12.89
CA PRO A 35 2.27 -20.67 -11.48
C PRO A 35 0.97 -21.03 -10.76
N SER A 36 1.09 -21.84 -9.70
CA SER A 36 -0.03 -22.22 -8.86
C SER A 36 -0.51 -21.05 -8.00
N LEU A 37 -1.81 -20.99 -7.79
CA LEU A 37 -2.44 -20.13 -6.80
C LEU A 37 -3.02 -20.95 -5.64
N ASP A 38 -2.69 -22.23 -5.53
CA ASP A 38 -3.08 -23.08 -4.40
C ASP A 38 -2.39 -22.62 -3.10
N PRO A 39 -3.14 -22.39 -2.01
CA PRO A 39 -2.55 -21.88 -0.77
C PRO A 39 -1.48 -22.80 -0.17
N GLU A 40 -1.58 -24.12 -0.32
CA GLU A 40 -0.58 -25.05 0.21
C GLU A 40 0.69 -25.03 -0.64
N GLU A 41 0.59 -25.04 -1.97
CA GLU A 41 1.75 -24.90 -2.85
C GLU A 41 2.50 -23.58 -2.64
N LEU A 42 1.75 -22.47 -2.50
CA LEU A 42 2.31 -21.16 -2.16
C LEU A 42 3.09 -21.22 -0.84
N TRP A 43 2.55 -21.95 0.14
CA TRP A 43 3.19 -22.13 1.44
C TRP A 43 4.45 -22.98 1.36
N GLU A 44 4.41 -24.10 0.65
CA GLU A 44 5.56 -24.99 0.46
C GLU A 44 6.72 -24.26 -0.21
N ILE A 45 6.44 -23.50 -1.28
CA ILE A 45 7.44 -22.69 -1.99
C ILE A 45 8.06 -21.64 -1.05
N ALA A 46 7.23 -21.01 -0.21
CA ALA A 46 7.69 -19.99 0.73
C ALA A 46 8.50 -20.58 1.91
N ALA A 47 8.14 -21.78 2.36
CA ALA A 47 8.74 -22.48 3.50
C ALA A 47 10.07 -23.16 3.16
N ARG A 48 10.27 -23.57 1.90
CA ARG A 48 11.46 -24.30 1.43
C ARG A 48 12.81 -23.76 1.96
N PRO A 49 13.09 -22.43 1.98
CA PRO A 49 14.37 -21.91 2.48
C PRO A 49 14.59 -22.08 3.99
N LEU A 50 13.54 -22.31 4.78
CA LEU A 50 13.60 -22.49 6.23
C LEU A 50 13.57 -23.96 6.65
N GLY A 51 13.19 -24.87 5.75
CA GLY A 51 13.10 -26.30 6.03
C GLY A 51 12.29 -26.59 7.29
N THR A 52 12.86 -27.37 8.21
CA THR A 52 12.22 -27.78 9.47
C THR A 52 11.90 -26.60 10.41
N GLN A 53 12.52 -25.43 10.20
CA GLN A 53 12.25 -24.24 11.01
C GLN A 53 10.96 -23.51 10.62
N ALA A 54 10.35 -23.83 9.48
CA ALA A 54 9.21 -23.09 8.95
C ALA A 54 8.01 -23.04 9.92
N ALA A 55 7.66 -24.17 10.55
CA ALA A 55 6.54 -24.24 11.50
C ALA A 55 6.80 -23.41 12.77
N ALA A 56 8.02 -23.46 13.31
CA ALA A 56 8.40 -22.64 14.46
C ALA A 56 8.43 -21.15 14.09
N ALA A 57 8.93 -20.81 12.90
CA ALA A 57 8.96 -19.46 12.39
C ALA A 57 7.55 -18.89 12.17
N GLU A 58 6.59 -19.67 11.68
CA GLU A 58 5.20 -19.22 11.55
C GLU A 58 4.61 -18.76 12.90
N ARG A 59 4.87 -19.51 13.97
CA ARG A 59 4.34 -19.25 15.31
C ARG A 59 5.14 -18.21 16.10
N ALA A 60 6.39 -17.95 15.76
CA ALA A 60 7.23 -17.02 16.51
C ALA A 60 6.62 -15.61 16.54
N GLY A 61 6.44 -15.06 17.75
CA GLY A 61 5.86 -13.73 17.97
C GLY A 61 4.34 -13.64 17.72
N ARG A 62 3.66 -14.76 17.46
CA ARG A 62 2.24 -14.83 17.13
C ARG A 62 1.53 -15.87 18.00
N ASP A 63 0.25 -15.66 18.28
CA ASP A 63 -0.58 -16.67 18.92
C ASP A 63 -1.20 -17.61 17.86
N GLU A 64 -1.87 -18.66 18.33
CA GLU A 64 -2.51 -19.64 17.45
C GLU A 64 -3.67 -19.03 16.64
N ALA A 65 -4.40 -18.07 17.22
CA ALA A 65 -5.49 -17.38 16.54
C ALA A 65 -4.98 -16.53 15.36
N ASP A 66 -3.88 -15.81 15.52
CA ASP A 66 -3.22 -15.02 14.47
C ASP A 66 -2.66 -15.90 13.33
N VAL A 67 -2.24 -17.12 13.66
CA VAL A 67 -1.80 -18.12 12.69
C VAL A 67 -2.99 -18.64 11.89
N ALA A 68 -4.03 -19.10 12.57
CA ALA A 68 -5.25 -19.62 11.95
C ALA A 68 -5.94 -18.56 11.06
N ASP A 69 -6.08 -17.32 11.54
CA ASP A 69 -6.74 -16.24 10.80
C ASP A 69 -5.98 -15.86 9.51
N LEU A 70 -4.64 -15.84 9.53
CA LEU A 70 -3.89 -15.62 8.28
C LEU A 70 -4.05 -16.79 7.28
N ARG A 71 -4.08 -18.04 7.76
CA ARG A 71 -4.33 -19.20 6.89
C ARG A 71 -5.71 -19.14 6.25
N GLU A 72 -6.74 -18.76 7.02
CA GLU A 72 -8.08 -18.55 6.47
C GLU A 72 -8.09 -17.43 5.42
N ARG A 73 -7.48 -16.27 5.73
CA ARG A 73 -7.36 -15.15 4.76
C ARG A 73 -6.67 -15.58 3.47
N LEU A 74 -5.58 -16.37 3.56
CA LEU A 74 -4.85 -16.85 2.39
C LEU A 74 -5.72 -17.81 1.55
N GLY A 75 -6.40 -18.75 2.20
CA GLY A 75 -7.30 -19.70 1.52
C GLY A 75 -8.45 -19.00 0.81
N ARG A 76 -9.07 -18.01 1.44
CA ARG A 76 -10.17 -17.24 0.82
C ARG A 76 -9.70 -16.32 -0.30
N LEU A 77 -8.58 -15.61 -0.11
CA LEU A 77 -8.03 -14.75 -1.16
C LEU A 77 -7.64 -15.56 -2.38
N THR A 78 -6.90 -16.65 -2.20
CA THR A 78 -6.49 -17.52 -3.31
C THR A 78 -7.68 -18.13 -4.03
N ARG A 79 -8.72 -18.55 -3.30
CA ARG A 79 -9.97 -19.00 -3.89
C ARG A 79 -10.64 -17.90 -4.74
N ALA A 80 -10.81 -16.70 -4.19
CA ALA A 80 -11.41 -15.58 -4.92
C ALA A 80 -10.62 -15.21 -6.17
N VAL A 81 -9.28 -15.24 -6.10
CA VAL A 81 -8.43 -14.98 -7.27
C VAL A 81 -8.64 -16.04 -8.36
N ARG A 82 -8.72 -17.34 -7.98
CA ARG A 82 -8.94 -18.42 -8.94
C ARG A 82 -10.35 -18.44 -9.54
N GLU A 83 -11.37 -18.06 -8.77
CA GLU A 83 -12.78 -18.19 -9.16
C GLU A 83 -13.36 -16.89 -9.77
N GLU A 84 -12.83 -15.71 -9.44
CA GLU A 84 -13.50 -14.42 -9.70
C GLU A 84 -12.63 -13.37 -10.41
N ALA A 85 -11.30 -13.46 -10.31
CA ALA A 85 -10.41 -12.37 -10.76
C ALA A 85 -10.09 -12.38 -12.26
N ASP A 86 -10.32 -13.50 -12.94
CA ASP A 86 -10.10 -13.69 -14.38
C ASP A 86 -8.76 -13.09 -14.86
N LEU A 87 -7.68 -13.58 -14.23
CA LEU A 87 -6.33 -13.10 -14.50
C LEU A 87 -5.84 -13.59 -15.86
N ASN A 88 -5.18 -12.71 -16.61
CA ASN A 88 -4.41 -13.12 -17.77
C ASN A 88 -3.06 -13.75 -17.33
N PRO A 89 -2.28 -14.36 -18.24
CA PRO A 89 -1.03 -15.01 -17.87
C PRO A 89 -0.02 -14.12 -17.11
N LEU A 90 0.10 -12.85 -17.50
CA LEU A 90 0.94 -11.91 -16.75
C LEU A 90 0.39 -11.67 -15.33
N GLY A 91 -0.93 -11.46 -15.20
CA GLY A 91 -1.61 -11.28 -13.92
C GLY A 91 -1.44 -12.48 -12.99
N GLN A 92 -1.58 -13.71 -13.50
CA GLN A 92 -1.41 -14.93 -12.70
C GLN A 92 0.02 -15.09 -12.20
N ALA A 93 1.03 -14.81 -13.05
CA ALA A 93 2.42 -14.81 -12.63
C ALA A 93 2.71 -13.75 -11.56
N MET A 94 2.14 -12.55 -11.69
CA MET A 94 2.25 -11.48 -10.70
C MET A 94 1.57 -11.85 -9.37
N ALA A 95 0.36 -12.39 -9.42
CA ALA A 95 -0.40 -12.82 -8.24
C ALA A 95 0.33 -13.92 -7.46
N HIS A 96 0.81 -14.95 -8.15
CA HIS A 96 1.65 -15.99 -7.54
C HIS A 96 2.89 -15.40 -6.88
N GLY A 97 3.65 -14.55 -7.59
CA GLY A 97 4.84 -13.91 -7.03
C GLY A 97 4.54 -13.06 -5.78
N GLN A 98 3.43 -12.32 -5.79
CA GLN A 98 2.98 -11.50 -4.68
C GLN A 98 2.58 -12.35 -3.47
N LEU A 99 1.77 -13.39 -3.65
CA LEU A 99 1.29 -14.25 -2.57
C LEU A 99 2.41 -15.11 -1.97
N VAL A 100 3.31 -15.67 -2.79
CA VAL A 100 4.54 -16.34 -2.29
C VAL A 100 5.37 -15.37 -1.45
N ARG A 101 5.52 -14.11 -1.88
CA ARG A 101 6.27 -13.09 -1.12
C ARG A 101 5.61 -12.81 0.23
N VAL A 102 4.28 -12.73 0.30
CA VAL A 102 3.55 -12.51 1.56
C VAL A 102 3.89 -13.61 2.56
N VAL A 103 3.73 -14.88 2.17
CA VAL A 103 4.02 -16.01 3.06
C VAL A 103 5.50 -16.05 3.45
N ARG A 104 6.40 -15.82 2.47
CA ARG A 104 7.84 -15.80 2.72
C ARG A 104 8.25 -14.71 3.69
N ASN A 105 7.68 -13.50 3.57
CA ASN A 105 7.95 -12.40 4.49
C ASN A 105 7.47 -12.74 5.90
N ARG A 106 6.26 -13.31 6.03
CA ARG A 106 5.72 -13.76 7.31
C ARG A 106 6.64 -14.76 8.02
N LEU A 107 7.06 -15.80 7.30
CA LEU A 107 7.95 -16.84 7.83
C LEU A 107 9.33 -16.27 8.18
N ARG A 108 9.91 -15.41 7.34
CA ARG A 108 11.23 -14.81 7.61
C ARG A 108 11.21 -13.82 8.78
N LEU A 109 10.14 -13.04 8.95
CA LEU A 109 9.93 -12.20 10.13
C LEU A 109 9.84 -13.06 11.39
N GLY A 110 9.10 -14.17 11.32
CA GLY A 110 9.05 -15.15 12.39
C GLY A 110 10.43 -15.71 12.75
N ALA A 111 11.20 -16.17 11.76
CA ALA A 111 12.57 -16.64 11.96
C ALA A 111 13.51 -15.56 12.54
N LEU A 112 13.28 -14.29 12.21
CA LEU A 112 13.96 -13.16 12.84
C LEU A 112 13.54 -13.02 14.31
N TRP A 113 12.25 -13.06 14.62
CA TRP A 113 11.73 -12.91 15.99
C TRP A 113 12.09 -14.08 16.90
N MET A 114 12.33 -15.29 16.36
CA MET A 114 12.94 -16.39 17.13
C MET A 114 14.33 -16.01 17.69
N LYS A 115 15.10 -15.23 16.92
CA LYS A 115 16.46 -14.80 17.29
C LYS A 115 16.47 -13.47 18.06
N ARG A 116 15.52 -12.59 17.74
CA ARG A 116 15.40 -11.21 18.23
C ARG A 116 13.95 -10.90 18.59
N PRO A 117 13.42 -11.52 19.67
CA PRO A 117 12.02 -11.41 20.05
C PRO A 117 11.65 -10.03 20.62
N ASP A 118 12.64 -9.19 20.91
CA ASP A 118 12.52 -7.79 21.33
C ASP A 118 12.03 -6.87 20.20
N MET A 119 12.40 -7.17 18.95
CA MET A 119 12.10 -6.31 17.80
C MET A 119 10.58 -6.17 17.56
N ALA A 120 9.82 -7.26 17.67
CA ALA A 120 8.36 -7.24 17.49
C ALA A 120 7.60 -6.50 18.60
N ARG A 121 8.28 -6.18 19.71
CA ARG A 121 7.71 -5.57 20.93
C ARG A 121 8.34 -4.22 21.26
N THR A 122 9.14 -3.67 20.34
CA THR A 122 9.81 -2.38 20.55
C THR A 122 8.79 -1.27 20.79
N PRO A 123 8.90 -0.52 21.90
CA PRO A 123 8.05 0.64 22.15
C PRO A 123 8.21 1.68 21.04
N LEU A 124 7.14 2.34 20.65
CA LEU A 124 7.14 3.34 19.58
C LEU A 124 6.71 4.69 20.15
N ALA A 125 7.36 5.76 19.69
CA ALA A 125 6.82 7.10 19.83
C ALA A 125 5.44 7.17 19.15
N ALA A 126 4.54 7.97 19.74
CA ALA A 126 3.20 8.22 19.21
C ALA A 126 3.26 8.62 17.73
N PRO A 127 2.65 7.84 16.81
CA PRO A 127 2.75 8.10 15.39
C PRO A 127 1.89 9.29 14.95
N ILE A 128 2.21 9.83 13.78
CA ILE A 128 1.38 10.79 13.05
C ILE A 128 0.75 10.03 11.90
N ILE A 129 -0.57 9.88 11.91
CA ILE A 129 -1.30 9.06 10.95
C ILE A 129 -2.08 9.96 10.01
N VAL A 130 -1.71 9.93 8.74
CA VAL A 130 -2.44 10.62 7.67
C VAL A 130 -3.59 9.73 7.22
N ILE A 131 -4.80 10.22 7.40
CA ILE A 131 -6.05 9.54 7.08
C ILE A 131 -6.71 10.24 5.88
N GLY A 132 -7.15 9.45 4.91
CA GLY A 132 -7.93 9.96 3.78
C GLY A 132 -8.05 8.92 2.67
N HIS A 133 -8.92 9.19 1.71
CA HIS A 133 -9.07 8.33 0.55
C HIS A 133 -7.79 8.32 -0.30
N MET A 134 -7.61 7.25 -1.09
CA MET A 134 -6.67 7.33 -2.20
C MET A 134 -7.03 8.53 -3.08
N ARG A 135 -6.02 9.25 -3.56
CA ARG A 135 -6.19 10.43 -4.43
C ARG A 135 -6.77 11.68 -3.74
N SER A 136 -6.85 11.76 -2.41
CA SER A 136 -7.24 13.01 -1.71
C SER A 136 -6.08 13.96 -1.38
N GLY A 137 -4.88 13.74 -1.93
CA GLY A 137 -3.67 14.54 -1.63
C GLY A 137 -2.85 14.04 -0.45
N THR A 138 -3.23 12.91 0.15
CA THR A 138 -2.52 12.27 1.27
C THR A 138 -1.03 12.05 1.00
N THR A 139 -0.62 11.79 -0.24
CA THR A 139 0.81 11.64 -0.59
C THR A 139 1.61 12.90 -0.33
N ARG A 140 1.09 14.09 -0.69
CA ARG A 140 1.78 15.36 -0.44
C ARG A 140 1.87 15.66 1.05
N ILE A 141 0.78 15.43 1.79
CA ILE A 141 0.76 15.59 3.25
C ILE A 141 1.79 14.65 3.88
N HIS A 142 1.78 13.38 3.49
CA HIS A 142 2.69 12.36 4.01
C HIS A 142 4.15 12.73 3.75
N THR A 143 4.50 13.14 2.53
CA THR A 143 5.90 13.47 2.18
C THR A 143 6.40 14.73 2.88
N LEU A 144 5.55 15.76 3.05
CA LEU A 144 5.89 16.97 3.81
C LEU A 144 6.16 16.66 5.27
N LEU A 145 5.22 15.98 5.94
CA LEU A 145 5.37 15.61 7.35
C LEU A 145 6.57 14.68 7.58
N ALA A 146 6.83 13.76 6.63
CA ALA A 146 7.96 12.84 6.68
C ALA A 146 9.33 13.49 6.40
N ALA A 147 9.35 14.70 5.82
CA ALA A 147 10.57 15.46 5.57
C ALA A 147 11.13 16.10 6.85
N ASP A 148 10.30 16.26 7.88
CA ASP A 148 10.75 16.78 9.17
C ASP A 148 11.82 15.85 9.80
N PRO A 149 13.03 16.37 10.10
CA PRO A 149 14.08 15.57 10.72
C PRO A 149 13.77 15.09 12.14
N ALA A 150 12.73 15.61 12.81
CA ALA A 150 12.24 15.07 14.08
C ALA A 150 11.38 13.81 13.89
N HIS A 151 10.77 13.61 12.71
CA HIS A 151 9.88 12.48 12.43
C HIS A 151 10.61 11.32 11.74
N SER A 152 10.09 10.11 11.86
CA SER A 152 10.50 8.96 11.06
C SER A 152 9.46 8.63 9.99
N HIS A 153 9.83 7.84 8.99
CA HIS A 153 8.94 7.40 7.91
C HIS A 153 9.38 6.03 7.40
N THR A 154 8.46 5.31 6.77
CA THR A 154 8.78 4.04 6.08
C THR A 154 9.40 4.31 4.72
N ARG A 155 10.50 3.62 4.40
CA ARG A 155 11.10 3.69 3.06
C ARG A 155 10.51 2.58 2.20
N TYR A 156 10.41 2.80 0.88
CA TYR A 156 9.91 1.79 -0.06
C TYR A 156 10.58 0.41 0.14
N CYS A 157 11.91 0.39 0.30
CA CYS A 157 12.64 -0.86 0.47
C CYS A 157 12.30 -1.61 1.75
N ASP A 158 11.95 -0.89 2.82
CA ASP A 158 11.56 -1.48 4.10
C ASP A 158 10.10 -1.94 4.05
N ALA A 159 9.24 -1.24 3.30
CA ALA A 159 7.86 -1.63 3.06
C ALA A 159 7.78 -2.98 2.32
N TYR A 160 8.46 -3.10 1.17
CA TYR A 160 8.37 -4.27 0.29
C TYR A 160 9.24 -5.46 0.74
N HIS A 161 10.33 -5.19 1.44
CA HIS A 161 11.24 -6.19 1.99
C HIS A 161 11.36 -5.98 3.52
N PRO A 162 10.30 -6.33 4.30
CA PRO A 162 10.18 -5.99 5.73
C PRO A 162 11.17 -6.74 6.63
N VAL A 163 11.88 -7.72 6.09
CA VAL A 163 12.95 -8.42 6.81
C VAL A 163 14.24 -7.64 6.61
N PRO A 164 14.83 -7.08 7.68
CA PRO A 164 16.12 -6.41 7.63
C PRO A 164 17.18 -7.18 6.87
N SER A 165 17.92 -6.49 6.01
CA SER A 165 19.06 -7.05 5.27
C SER A 165 20.32 -6.26 5.53
N ARG A 166 21.47 -6.93 5.54
CA ARG A 166 22.77 -6.26 5.65
C ARG A 166 23.12 -5.57 4.34
N PHE A 167 24.00 -4.56 4.42
CA PHE A 167 24.66 -3.93 3.27
C PHE A 167 23.71 -3.36 2.19
N GLY A 168 22.49 -2.96 2.55
CA GLY A 168 21.57 -2.30 1.62
C GLY A 168 20.96 -3.20 0.54
N VAL A 169 21.00 -4.53 0.71
CA VAL A 169 20.45 -5.49 -0.27
C VAL A 169 18.99 -5.23 -0.59
N ASN A 170 18.15 -4.89 0.41
CA ASN A 170 16.74 -4.56 0.18
C ASN A 170 16.56 -3.35 -0.75
N ARG A 171 17.44 -2.35 -0.66
CA ARG A 171 17.42 -1.17 -1.53
C ARG A 171 17.75 -1.55 -2.98
N ALA A 172 18.74 -2.41 -3.19
CA ALA A 172 19.11 -2.89 -4.53
C ALA A 172 17.99 -3.75 -5.15
N LYS A 173 17.40 -4.67 -4.37
CA LYS A 173 16.24 -5.47 -4.82
C LYS A 173 15.07 -4.58 -5.20
N SER A 174 14.75 -3.60 -4.37
CA SER A 174 13.67 -2.64 -4.63
C SER A 174 13.92 -1.81 -5.89
N ALA A 175 15.17 -1.45 -6.18
CA ALA A 175 15.51 -0.75 -7.42
C ALA A 175 15.22 -1.61 -8.65
N LEU A 176 15.57 -2.90 -8.59
CA LEU A 176 15.27 -3.86 -9.66
C LEU A 176 13.75 -4.08 -9.81
N ASP A 177 13.05 -4.31 -8.69
CA ASP A 177 11.59 -4.49 -8.68
C ASP A 177 10.87 -3.29 -9.33
N LEU A 178 11.26 -2.06 -8.97
CA LEU A 178 10.70 -0.83 -9.53
C LEU A 178 11.05 -0.64 -11.00
N ALA A 179 12.25 -1.03 -11.44
CA ALA A 179 12.64 -0.95 -12.84
C ALA A 179 11.80 -1.91 -13.70
N MET A 180 11.59 -3.14 -13.24
CA MET A 180 10.74 -4.13 -13.91
C MET A 180 9.28 -3.65 -13.97
N LEU A 181 8.76 -3.16 -12.86
CA LEU A 181 7.39 -2.66 -12.78
C LEU A 181 7.18 -1.43 -13.68
N GLY A 182 8.14 -0.50 -13.70
CA GLY A 182 8.11 0.66 -14.59
C GLY A 182 8.21 0.30 -16.07
N ALA A 183 8.87 -0.80 -16.42
CA ALA A 183 8.89 -1.30 -17.80
C ALA A 183 7.50 -1.85 -18.21
N LEU A 184 6.85 -2.63 -17.35
CA LEU A 184 5.54 -3.21 -17.61
C LEU A 184 4.41 -2.16 -17.59
N ASN A 185 4.49 -1.21 -16.67
CA ASN A 185 3.52 -0.11 -16.53
C ASN A 185 4.25 1.25 -16.55
N PRO A 186 4.49 1.83 -17.74
CA PRO A 186 5.24 3.09 -17.86
C PRO A 186 4.51 4.29 -17.28
N TRP A 187 3.20 4.18 -17.03
CA TRP A 187 2.41 5.26 -16.42
C TRP A 187 2.49 5.27 -14.89
N LEU A 188 2.98 4.19 -14.27
CA LEU A 188 2.93 4.04 -12.82
C LEU A 188 3.63 5.17 -12.07
N GLN A 189 4.83 5.57 -12.51
CA GLN A 189 5.60 6.65 -11.89
C GLN A 189 4.93 8.03 -12.00
N SER A 190 4.03 8.22 -12.98
CA SER A 190 3.21 9.45 -13.06
C SER A 190 2.03 9.44 -12.09
N ILE A 191 1.59 8.25 -11.66
CA ILE A 191 0.43 8.06 -10.78
C ILE A 191 0.87 7.98 -9.32
N HIS A 192 1.94 7.22 -9.04
CA HIS A 192 2.56 7.03 -7.72
C HIS A 192 4.09 7.01 -7.88
N PRO A 193 4.75 8.17 -7.70
CA PRO A 193 6.21 8.27 -7.78
C PRO A 193 6.87 7.46 -6.66
N MET A 194 7.68 6.47 -7.02
CA MET A 194 8.33 5.56 -6.06
C MET A 194 9.83 5.50 -6.30
N ALA A 195 10.60 5.51 -5.22
CA ALA A 195 12.02 5.19 -5.28
C ALA A 195 12.47 4.43 -4.03
N PRO A 196 13.49 3.55 -4.14
CA PRO A 196 13.83 2.59 -3.09
C PRO A 196 14.01 3.16 -1.68
N ALA A 197 14.59 4.35 -1.57
CA ALA A 197 14.89 5.00 -0.29
C ALA A 197 13.96 6.18 0.05
N ARG A 198 12.95 6.43 -0.78
CA ARG A 198 11.97 7.49 -0.56
C ARG A 198 10.89 7.02 0.41
N VAL A 199 10.21 7.99 1.02
CA VAL A 199 9.01 7.75 1.82
C VAL A 199 8.00 6.94 1.04
N GLU A 200 7.39 5.95 1.69
CA GLU A 200 6.38 5.08 1.11
C GLU A 200 5.29 4.76 2.14
N GLU A 201 4.09 4.48 1.64
CA GLU A 201 2.97 3.94 2.39
C GLU A 201 3.29 2.58 3.00
N GLU A 202 2.74 2.30 4.18
CA GLU A 202 2.80 0.98 4.80
C GLU A 202 1.81 -0.02 4.16
N LEU A 203 1.33 0.26 2.94
CA LEU A 203 0.39 -0.58 2.18
C LEU A 203 0.93 -2.00 1.98
N ALA A 204 2.24 -2.13 1.75
CA ALA A 204 2.91 -3.44 1.61
C ALA A 204 2.87 -4.27 2.90
N TRP A 205 2.81 -3.63 4.08
CA TRP A 205 2.73 -4.33 5.36
C TRP A 205 1.31 -4.79 5.65
N ILE A 206 0.28 -3.95 5.45
CA ILE A 206 -1.10 -4.44 5.56
C ILE A 206 -1.43 -5.49 4.49
N SER A 207 -0.83 -5.39 3.29
CA SER A 207 -0.88 -6.43 2.26
C SER A 207 -0.24 -7.74 2.72
N ALA A 208 0.91 -7.68 3.39
CA ALA A 208 1.57 -8.85 3.97
C ALA A 208 0.75 -9.48 5.12
N ALA A 209 -0.14 -8.71 5.74
CA ALA A 209 -1.15 -9.21 6.67
C ALA A 209 -2.45 -9.67 5.97
N LEU A 210 -2.46 -9.70 4.64
CA LEU A 210 -3.60 -10.05 3.78
C LEU A 210 -4.82 -9.14 3.98
N HIS A 211 -4.61 -7.84 4.17
CA HIS A 211 -5.71 -6.88 4.04
C HIS A 211 -6.16 -6.76 2.58
N HIS A 212 -7.48 -6.68 2.33
CA HIS A 212 -8.06 -6.72 0.98
C HIS A 212 -7.71 -5.48 0.12
N SER A 213 -7.44 -4.33 0.73
CA SER A 213 -7.35 -3.02 0.05
C SER A 213 -6.37 -2.91 -1.12
N ILE A 214 -5.22 -3.61 -1.09
CA ILE A 214 -4.33 -3.62 -2.25
C ILE A 214 -4.85 -4.56 -3.34
N TYR A 215 -5.40 -5.70 -2.94
CA TYR A 215 -5.78 -6.78 -3.84
C TYR A 215 -7.02 -6.40 -4.65
N GLU A 216 -7.99 -5.74 -4.04
CA GLU A 216 -9.20 -5.25 -4.75
C GLU A 216 -8.91 -4.09 -5.71
N SER A 217 -7.77 -3.41 -5.54
CA SER A 217 -7.30 -2.40 -6.51
C SER A 217 -6.56 -3.03 -7.69
N GLN A 218 -6.22 -4.32 -7.58
CA GLN A 218 -5.42 -5.09 -8.54
C GLN A 218 -6.26 -6.14 -9.27
N TRP A 219 -7.24 -6.73 -8.59
CA TRP A 219 -7.99 -7.91 -8.99
C TRP A 219 -9.48 -7.74 -8.67
N HIS A 220 -10.33 -8.39 -9.45
CA HIS A 220 -11.75 -8.48 -9.17
C HIS A 220 -12.02 -9.63 -8.19
N ILE A 221 -12.10 -9.33 -6.89
CA ILE A 221 -12.25 -10.34 -5.81
C ILE A 221 -13.38 -9.97 -4.83
N PRO A 222 -14.62 -9.73 -5.31
CA PRO A 222 -15.70 -9.21 -4.50
C PRO A 222 -16.03 -10.09 -3.29
N SER A 223 -15.93 -11.42 -3.39
CA SER A 223 -16.21 -12.31 -2.26
C SER A 223 -15.21 -12.10 -1.10
N TYR A 224 -13.94 -11.89 -1.42
CA TYR A 224 -12.89 -11.69 -0.43
C TYR A 224 -12.99 -10.32 0.22
N SER A 225 -13.20 -9.26 -0.57
CA SER A 225 -13.38 -7.91 -0.04
C SER A 225 -14.58 -7.84 0.90
N ALA A 226 -15.75 -8.34 0.47
CA ALA A 226 -16.96 -8.33 1.31
C ALA A 226 -16.78 -9.14 2.60
N TRP A 227 -16.18 -10.33 2.52
CA TRP A 227 -15.88 -11.13 3.71
C TRP A 227 -14.88 -10.45 4.64
N SER A 228 -13.84 -9.79 4.11
CA SER A 228 -12.85 -9.08 4.91
C SER A 228 -13.45 -7.83 5.55
N GLU A 229 -14.29 -7.08 4.84
CA GLU A 229 -14.97 -5.88 5.36
C GLU A 229 -15.92 -6.20 6.51
N ALA A 230 -16.57 -7.37 6.48
CA ALA A 230 -17.55 -7.79 7.48
C ALA A 230 -16.93 -8.32 8.80
N ARG A 231 -15.59 -8.40 8.90
CA ARG A 231 -14.88 -8.97 10.04
C ARG A 231 -14.14 -7.90 10.84
N ASP A 232 -13.78 -8.27 12.08
CA ASP A 232 -12.85 -7.49 12.88
C ASP A 232 -11.44 -7.50 12.26
N PRO A 233 -10.89 -6.34 11.85
CA PRO A 233 -9.55 -6.26 11.27
C PRO A 233 -8.42 -6.28 12.31
N ALA A 234 -8.70 -6.42 13.61
CA ALA A 234 -7.67 -6.42 14.66
C ALA A 234 -6.47 -7.38 14.40
N PRO A 235 -6.65 -8.62 13.89
CA PRO A 235 -5.50 -9.47 13.58
C PRO A 235 -4.57 -8.90 12.50
N ILE A 236 -5.10 -8.13 11.54
CA ILE A 236 -4.32 -7.43 10.49
C ILE A 236 -3.43 -6.38 11.16
N TYR A 237 -4.02 -5.57 12.05
CA TYR A 237 -3.32 -4.48 12.72
C TYR A 237 -2.33 -4.96 13.78
N ARG A 238 -2.54 -6.13 14.40
CA ARG A 238 -1.52 -6.78 15.25
C ARG A 238 -0.27 -7.16 14.45
N GLU A 239 -0.45 -7.79 13.29
CA GLU A 239 0.66 -8.18 12.43
C GLU A 239 1.38 -6.95 11.84
N PHE A 240 0.61 -5.95 11.40
CA PHE A 240 1.12 -4.64 10.99
C PHE A 240 1.98 -3.98 12.08
N ALA A 241 1.50 -3.95 13.32
CA ALA A 241 2.23 -3.34 14.44
C ALA A 241 3.55 -4.07 14.71
N ARG A 242 3.58 -5.42 14.61
CA ARG A 242 4.84 -6.19 14.73
C ARG A 242 5.85 -5.81 13.63
N MET A 243 5.40 -5.65 12.38
CA MET A 243 6.27 -5.21 11.28
C MET A 243 6.81 -3.79 11.51
N LEU A 244 5.93 -2.86 11.90
CA LEU A 244 6.31 -1.48 12.21
C LEU A 244 7.35 -1.41 13.34
N ARG A 245 7.12 -2.12 14.45
CA ARG A 245 8.05 -2.19 15.59
C ARG A 245 9.39 -2.79 15.17
N THR A 246 9.36 -3.82 14.34
CA THR A 246 10.57 -4.47 13.80
C THR A 246 11.39 -3.52 12.93
N ASP A 247 10.75 -2.76 12.04
CA ASP A 247 11.43 -1.76 11.22
C ASP A 247 12.04 -0.65 12.08
N ALA A 248 11.26 -0.11 13.03
CA ALA A 248 11.71 0.96 13.90
C ALA A 248 12.91 0.54 14.77
N ALA A 249 12.88 -0.68 15.32
CA ALA A 249 13.98 -1.28 16.06
C ALA A 249 15.22 -1.46 15.19
N HIS A 250 15.05 -1.98 13.97
CA HIS A 250 16.15 -2.18 13.04
C HIS A 250 16.81 -0.87 12.63
N ARG A 251 15.99 0.17 12.40
CA ARG A 251 16.45 1.48 11.96
C ARG A 251 16.94 2.38 13.08
N GLY A 252 16.76 1.98 14.34
CA GLY A 252 17.14 2.78 15.51
C GLY A 252 16.42 4.12 15.54
N ASN A 253 15.13 4.14 15.22
CA ASN A 253 14.32 5.38 15.15
C ASN A 253 12.96 5.25 15.83
N ALA A 254 12.84 4.30 16.76
CA ALA A 254 11.61 4.02 17.50
C ALA A 254 11.21 5.18 18.44
N ASP A 255 12.15 6.04 18.80
CA ASP A 255 11.99 7.26 19.60
C ASP A 255 11.39 8.44 18.81
N ARG A 256 11.28 8.33 17.48
CA ARG A 256 10.79 9.40 16.61
C ARG A 256 9.39 9.07 16.07
N PRO A 257 8.39 9.98 16.22
CA PRO A 257 7.05 9.81 15.67
C PRO A 257 7.12 9.37 14.21
N ARG A 258 6.52 8.23 13.89
CA ARG A 258 6.44 7.80 12.49
C ARG A 258 5.27 8.46 11.80
N VAL A 259 5.52 9.08 10.65
CA VAL A 259 4.46 9.52 9.75
C VAL A 259 4.03 8.33 8.88
N MET A 260 2.82 7.85 9.12
CA MET A 260 2.23 6.69 8.43
C MET A 260 1.06 7.14 7.56
N LYS A 261 0.84 6.42 6.45
CA LYS A 261 -0.29 6.68 5.56
C LYS A 261 -0.63 5.46 4.74
N VAL A 262 -1.88 5.04 4.82
CA VAL A 262 -2.49 4.04 3.94
C VAL A 262 -3.98 4.38 3.83
N PRO A 263 -4.60 4.40 2.63
CA PRO A 263 -6.03 4.68 2.49
C PRO A 263 -6.94 3.77 3.34
N ALA A 264 -6.55 2.52 3.56
CA ALA A 264 -7.30 1.58 4.41
C ALA A 264 -7.32 1.96 5.90
N PHE A 265 -6.43 2.83 6.36
CA PHE A 265 -6.50 3.34 7.74
C PHE A 265 -7.79 4.11 8.01
N ALA A 266 -8.40 4.74 6.99
CA ALA A 266 -9.72 5.35 7.14
C ALA A 266 -10.83 4.31 7.34
N GLU A 267 -10.65 3.11 6.78
CA GLU A 267 -11.61 2.02 6.85
C GLU A 267 -11.60 1.32 8.20
N ASP A 268 -10.42 1.12 8.79
CA ASP A 268 -10.27 0.36 10.04
C ASP A 268 -9.69 1.23 11.17
N LEU A 269 -9.99 2.52 11.16
CA LEU A 269 -9.44 3.49 12.11
C LEU A 269 -9.54 3.03 13.58
N PRO A 270 -10.64 2.42 14.06
CA PRO A 270 -10.69 1.89 15.43
C PRO A 270 -9.63 0.83 15.73
N ALA A 271 -9.41 -0.13 14.84
CA ALA A 271 -8.43 -1.21 15.04
C ALA A 271 -6.99 -0.68 14.98
N LEU A 272 -6.74 0.30 14.12
CA LEU A 272 -5.45 1.00 14.08
C LEU A 272 -5.18 1.78 15.37
N LEU A 273 -6.15 2.55 15.86
CA LEU A 273 -6.04 3.33 17.09
C LEU A 273 -5.90 2.43 18.33
N ALA A 274 -6.47 1.22 18.33
CA ALA A 274 -6.24 0.25 19.39
C ALA A 274 -4.76 -0.17 19.50
N GLN A 275 -3.98 -0.10 18.41
CA GLN A 275 -2.52 -0.32 18.45
C GLN A 275 -1.72 0.94 18.80
N PHE A 276 -2.28 2.12 18.51
CA PHE A 276 -1.63 3.43 18.69
C PHE A 276 -2.59 4.44 19.32
N PRO A 277 -2.97 4.27 20.60
CA PRO A 277 -3.99 5.10 21.24
C PRO A 277 -3.57 6.58 21.35
N ASP A 278 -2.27 6.82 21.46
CA ASP A 278 -1.69 8.17 21.59
C ASP A 278 -1.38 8.82 20.23
N ALA A 279 -1.87 8.25 19.12
CA ALA A 279 -1.61 8.75 17.78
C ALA A 279 -2.12 10.19 17.58
N ARG A 280 -1.48 10.89 16.64
CA ARG A 280 -1.93 12.17 16.10
C ARG A 280 -2.54 11.93 14.73
N LEU A 281 -3.70 12.52 14.44
CA LEU A 281 -4.39 12.29 13.16
C LEU A 281 -4.33 13.52 12.26
N VAL A 282 -4.04 13.30 10.98
CA VAL A 282 -4.16 14.33 9.94
C VAL A 282 -5.18 13.87 8.92
N ILE A 283 -6.34 14.53 8.87
CA ILE A 283 -7.43 14.16 7.98
C ILE A 283 -7.31 14.97 6.68
N ALA A 284 -7.01 14.26 5.59
CA ALA A 284 -6.94 14.84 4.25
C ALA A 284 -8.34 14.94 3.63
N ARG A 285 -8.69 16.13 3.14
CA ARG A 285 -9.98 16.43 2.53
C ARG A 285 -9.82 16.82 1.07
N ARG A 286 -10.70 16.28 0.24
CA ARG A 286 -10.81 16.60 -1.19
C ARG A 286 -12.25 16.37 -1.63
N GLU A 287 -12.68 17.11 -2.65
CA GLU A 287 -13.97 16.92 -3.30
C GLU A 287 -14.16 15.45 -3.73
N ARG A 288 -15.35 14.92 -3.41
CA ARG A 288 -15.66 13.49 -3.44
C ARG A 288 -15.67 12.92 -4.86
N GLU A 289 -16.23 13.64 -5.83
CA GLU A 289 -16.29 13.21 -7.22
C GLU A 289 -14.89 13.21 -7.87
N ALA A 290 -14.04 14.17 -7.53
CA ALA A 290 -12.64 14.21 -7.94
C ALA A 290 -11.84 13.03 -7.37
N VAL A 291 -12.09 12.64 -6.11
CA VAL A 291 -11.53 11.43 -5.50
C VAL A 291 -11.99 10.19 -6.26
N LEU A 292 -13.29 10.05 -6.51
CA LEU A 292 -13.86 8.89 -7.20
C LEU A 292 -13.27 8.72 -8.60
N LYS A 293 -13.31 9.76 -9.45
CA LYS A 293 -12.78 9.71 -10.81
C LYS A 293 -11.31 9.28 -10.84
N SER A 294 -10.51 9.82 -9.93
CA SER A 294 -9.08 9.49 -9.85
C SER A 294 -8.85 8.07 -9.32
N ALA A 295 -9.67 7.60 -8.35
CA ALA A 295 -9.60 6.24 -7.82
C ALA A 295 -9.94 5.20 -8.89
N VAL A 296 -11.03 5.40 -9.64
CA VAL A 296 -11.42 4.55 -10.78
C VAL A 296 -10.31 4.48 -11.81
N SER A 297 -9.73 5.62 -12.21
CA SER A 297 -8.64 5.66 -13.20
C SER A 297 -7.38 4.90 -12.74
N LEU A 298 -7.05 4.96 -11.45
CA LEU A 298 -5.92 4.24 -10.85
C LEU A 298 -6.18 2.74 -10.77
N ALA A 299 -7.34 2.31 -10.28
CA ALA A 299 -7.67 0.89 -10.22
C ALA A 299 -7.80 0.28 -11.61
N ALA A 300 -8.46 0.96 -12.55
CA ALA A 300 -8.52 0.56 -13.95
C ALA A 300 -7.12 0.38 -14.56
N ASN A 301 -6.16 1.27 -14.25
CA ASN A 301 -4.77 1.10 -14.70
C ASN A 301 -4.15 -0.20 -14.20
N GLN A 302 -4.39 -0.52 -12.93
CA GLN A 302 -3.71 -1.59 -12.23
C GLN A 302 -4.35 -2.96 -12.55
N MET A 303 -5.67 -3.00 -12.68
CA MET A 303 -6.42 -4.19 -13.08
C MET A 303 -6.18 -4.54 -14.55
N ALA A 304 -6.17 -3.53 -15.44
CA ALA A 304 -6.01 -3.78 -16.87
C ALA A 304 -4.68 -4.48 -17.21
N ILE A 305 -3.60 -4.24 -16.46
CA ILE A 305 -2.33 -4.95 -16.69
C ILE A 305 -2.45 -6.46 -16.41
N GLN A 306 -3.39 -6.87 -15.56
CA GLN A 306 -3.46 -8.22 -14.98
C GLN A 306 -4.68 -9.04 -15.39
N SER A 307 -5.72 -8.44 -15.98
CA SER A 307 -6.95 -9.13 -16.37
C SER A 307 -7.50 -8.60 -17.69
N ASP A 308 -8.04 -9.52 -18.51
CA ASP A 308 -8.65 -9.26 -19.82
C ASP A 308 -10.13 -8.87 -19.76
N SER A 309 -10.77 -8.97 -18.60
CA SER A 309 -12.21 -8.72 -18.41
C SER A 309 -12.52 -7.56 -17.47
N CYS A 310 -11.66 -6.54 -17.45
CA CYS A 310 -11.89 -5.34 -16.65
C CYS A 310 -13.16 -4.59 -17.06
N ASP A 311 -14.03 -4.32 -16.09
CA ASP A 311 -15.32 -3.63 -16.26
C ASP A 311 -15.29 -2.30 -15.50
N LEU A 312 -15.42 -1.17 -16.21
CA LEU A 312 -15.33 0.17 -15.60
C LEU A 312 -16.52 0.48 -14.69
N ASP A 313 -17.71 -0.05 -14.97
CA ASP A 313 -18.90 0.20 -14.17
C ASP A 313 -18.80 -0.55 -12.83
N ARG A 314 -18.28 -1.78 -12.85
CA ARG A 314 -17.97 -2.53 -11.63
C ARG A 314 -16.88 -1.86 -10.80
N ILE A 315 -15.82 -1.38 -11.45
CA ILE A 315 -14.75 -0.63 -10.78
C ILE A 315 -15.33 0.64 -10.14
N GLU A 316 -16.14 1.39 -10.86
CA GLU A 316 -16.78 2.61 -10.35
C GLU A 316 -17.72 2.32 -9.17
N ALA A 317 -18.54 1.28 -9.26
CA ALA A 317 -19.42 0.84 -8.17
C ALA A 317 -18.62 0.47 -6.90
N LEU A 318 -17.53 -0.28 -7.04
CA LEU A 318 -16.64 -0.63 -5.94
C LEU A 318 -16.04 0.62 -5.27
N TRP A 319 -15.53 1.57 -6.05
CA TRP A 319 -14.92 2.77 -5.46
C TRP A 319 -15.92 3.75 -4.87
N ARG A 320 -17.16 3.80 -5.38
CA ARG A 320 -18.27 4.51 -4.70
C ARG A 320 -18.52 3.87 -3.32
N HIS A 321 -18.71 2.55 -3.27
CA HIS A 321 -18.88 1.80 -2.02
C HIS A 321 -17.74 2.05 -1.04
N LYS A 322 -16.48 1.99 -1.48
CA LYS A 322 -15.31 2.23 -0.62
C LYS A 322 -15.22 3.64 -0.08
N ILE A 323 -15.66 4.64 -0.84
CA ILE A 323 -15.73 6.01 -0.34
C ILE A 323 -16.78 6.09 0.76
N ASP A 324 -18.00 5.60 0.52
CA ASP A 324 -19.08 5.61 1.50
C ASP A 324 -18.72 4.86 2.79
N LEU A 325 -18.17 3.66 2.66
CA LEU A 325 -17.75 2.83 3.80
C LEU A 325 -16.72 3.55 4.67
N ARG A 326 -15.69 4.14 4.04
CA ARG A 326 -14.60 4.83 4.74
C ARG A 326 -15.07 6.13 5.38
N GLU A 327 -15.90 6.92 4.69
CA GLU A 327 -16.49 8.13 5.26
C GLU A 327 -17.30 7.80 6.51
N LYS A 328 -18.15 6.77 6.44
CA LYS A 328 -18.95 6.30 7.58
C LYS A 328 -18.08 5.85 8.76
N ARG A 329 -17.17 4.88 8.54
CA ARG A 329 -16.34 4.31 9.61
C ARG A 329 -15.39 5.33 10.22
N MET A 330 -14.82 6.22 9.40
CA MET A 330 -13.99 7.33 9.88
C MET A 330 -14.80 8.30 10.74
N ALA A 331 -16.01 8.67 10.33
CA ALA A 331 -16.88 9.54 11.12
C ALA A 331 -17.24 8.91 12.49
N GLU A 332 -17.61 7.63 12.51
CA GLU A 332 -17.90 6.89 13.75
C GLU A 332 -16.68 6.85 14.69
N ALA A 333 -15.49 6.54 14.17
CA ALA A 333 -14.25 6.50 14.94
C ALA A 333 -13.84 7.89 15.47
N LEU A 334 -13.95 8.94 14.65
CA LEU A 334 -13.59 10.30 15.05
C LEU A 334 -14.54 10.90 16.09
N ALA A 335 -15.79 10.44 16.17
CA ALA A 335 -16.74 10.90 17.19
C ALA A 335 -16.29 10.57 18.62
N THR A 336 -15.58 9.45 18.80
CA THR A 336 -15.09 8.98 20.10
C THR A 336 -13.61 9.27 20.33
N PHE A 337 -12.84 9.56 19.27
CA PHE A 337 -11.43 9.94 19.40
C PHE A 337 -11.25 11.26 20.16
N ARG A 338 -10.22 11.33 21.02
CA ARG A 338 -9.92 12.48 21.88
C ARG A 338 -8.49 13.01 21.72
N GLY A 339 -7.68 12.38 20.87
CA GLY A 339 -6.32 12.84 20.59
C GLY A 339 -6.28 14.02 19.61
N PRO A 340 -5.10 14.55 19.30
CA PRO A 340 -4.94 15.68 18.39
C PRO A 340 -5.35 15.32 16.96
N VAL A 341 -6.12 16.20 16.33
CA VAL A 341 -6.61 16.04 14.96
C VAL A 341 -6.39 17.35 14.20
N ALA A 342 -5.61 17.28 13.12
CA ALA A 342 -5.52 18.35 12.13
C ALA A 342 -6.30 18.02 10.86
N ARG A 343 -6.82 19.04 10.18
CA ARG A 343 -7.55 18.88 8.91
C ARG A 343 -6.88 19.71 7.82
N LEU A 344 -6.59 19.05 6.71
CA LEU A 344 -5.90 19.65 5.57
C LEU A 344 -6.71 19.44 4.29
N ASP A 345 -7.10 20.55 3.66
CA ASP A 345 -7.84 20.56 2.42
C ASP A 345 -6.90 20.60 1.22
N PHE A 346 -7.19 19.79 0.20
CA PHE A 346 -6.37 19.63 -1.00
C PHE A 346 -6.10 20.96 -1.71
N GLU A 347 -7.15 21.77 -1.90
CA GLU A 347 -7.05 23.05 -2.59
C GLU A 347 -6.29 24.09 -1.77
N ALA A 348 -6.50 24.12 -0.44
CA ALA A 348 -5.80 25.04 0.46
C ALA A 348 -4.29 24.74 0.49
N LEU A 349 -3.91 23.45 0.56
CA LEU A 349 -2.52 23.03 0.38
C LEU A 349 -1.98 23.41 -1.00
N GLY A 350 -2.82 23.39 -2.04
CA GLY A 350 -2.50 23.87 -3.38
C GLY A 350 -2.09 25.35 -3.37
N ALA A 351 -2.85 26.19 -2.68
CA ALA A 351 -2.68 27.64 -2.62
C ALA A 351 -1.50 28.07 -1.73
N ASP A 352 -1.44 27.61 -0.49
CA ASP A 352 -0.39 27.98 0.47
C ASP A 352 -0.10 26.83 1.45
N TRP A 353 0.76 25.91 1.03
CA TRP A 353 1.09 24.75 1.86
C TRP A 353 1.87 25.07 3.12
N GLU A 354 2.61 26.19 3.18
CA GLU A 354 3.40 26.53 4.36
C GLU A 354 2.49 26.98 5.50
N ALA A 355 1.51 27.83 5.20
CA ALA A 355 0.49 28.25 6.16
C ALA A 355 -0.35 27.07 6.66
N GLU A 356 -0.79 26.20 5.75
CA GLU A 356 -1.59 25.02 6.05
C GLU A 356 -0.84 24.02 6.94
N ILE A 357 0.44 23.73 6.64
CA ILE A 357 1.29 22.88 7.48
C ILE A 357 1.56 23.54 8.83
N GLY A 358 1.77 24.86 8.88
CA GLY A 358 1.92 25.61 10.13
C GLY A 358 0.71 25.45 11.06
N ARG A 359 -0.50 25.59 10.52
CA ARG A 359 -1.75 25.35 11.26
C ARG A 359 -1.85 23.90 11.72
N ALA A 360 -1.58 22.93 10.85
CA ALA A 360 -1.62 21.52 11.21
C ALA A 360 -0.65 21.17 12.34
N TYR A 361 0.59 21.69 12.32
CA TYR A 361 1.54 21.50 13.41
C TYR A 361 1.00 22.04 14.74
N ALA A 362 0.40 23.23 14.75
CA ALA A 362 -0.22 23.81 15.95
C ALA A 362 -1.39 22.95 16.46
N GLU A 363 -2.30 22.50 15.59
CA GLU A 363 -3.43 21.62 15.93
C GLU A 363 -2.98 20.25 16.47
N LEU A 364 -1.83 19.76 16.00
CA LEU A 364 -1.21 18.52 16.47
C LEU A 364 -0.36 18.67 17.74
N GLY A 365 -0.17 19.90 18.22
CA GLY A 365 0.74 20.20 19.34
C GLY A 365 2.20 19.86 19.01
N LEU A 366 2.65 20.15 17.79
CA LEU A 366 4.01 19.94 17.31
C LEU A 366 4.70 21.27 17.03
N GLU A 367 6.00 21.34 17.28
CA GLU A 367 6.82 22.51 16.94
C GLU A 367 7.27 22.44 15.47
N LEU A 368 6.91 23.44 14.67
CA LEU A 368 7.41 23.57 13.30
C LEU A 368 8.73 24.35 13.29
N THR A 369 9.84 23.62 13.42
CA THR A 369 11.17 24.25 13.45
C THR A 369 11.58 24.83 12.08
N PRO A 370 12.47 25.84 12.03
CA PRO A 370 13.03 26.32 10.76
C PRO A 370 13.70 25.22 9.93
N ARG A 371 14.30 24.22 10.59
CA ARG A 371 14.93 23.06 9.93
C ARG A 371 13.89 22.15 9.29
N ALA A 372 12.76 21.91 9.95
CA ALA A 372 11.65 21.15 9.40
C ALA A 372 11.07 21.84 8.17
N LEU A 373 10.78 23.14 8.26
CA LEU A 373 10.25 23.93 7.15
C LEU A 373 11.22 23.95 5.94
N ALA A 374 12.52 24.09 6.19
CA ALA A 374 13.53 24.01 5.13
C ALA A 374 13.56 22.64 4.43
N ALA A 375 13.43 21.54 5.18
CA ALA A 375 13.36 20.19 4.62
C ALA A 375 12.09 19.98 3.77
N MET A 376 10.95 20.51 4.21
CA MET A 376 9.70 20.49 3.46
C MET A 376 9.78 21.31 2.16
N ARG A 377 10.40 22.50 2.20
CA ARG A 377 10.65 23.33 0.99
C ARG A 377 11.50 22.58 -0.03
N ALA A 378 12.52 21.86 0.43
CA ALA A 378 13.35 21.01 -0.44
C ALA A 378 12.51 19.88 -1.07
N GLU A 379 11.63 19.24 -0.30
CA GLU A 379 10.73 18.20 -0.78
C GLU A 379 9.73 18.72 -1.82
N MET A 380 9.15 19.91 -1.60
CA MET A 380 8.30 20.59 -2.58
C MET A 380 9.05 20.91 -3.87
N THR A 381 10.28 21.40 -3.77
CA THR A 381 11.13 21.70 -4.93
C THR A 381 11.43 20.45 -5.76
N ASN A 382 11.72 19.33 -5.09
CA ASN A 382 11.94 18.04 -5.75
C ASN A 382 10.67 17.52 -6.44
N SER A 383 9.52 17.64 -5.77
CA SER A 383 8.23 17.20 -6.30
C SER A 383 7.75 18.02 -7.49
N ALA A 384 8.02 19.34 -7.50
CA ALA A 384 7.68 20.24 -8.61
C ALA A 384 8.43 19.91 -9.91
N ARG A 385 9.60 19.28 -9.81
CA ARG A 385 10.37 18.76 -10.96
C ARG A 385 9.85 17.40 -11.46
N GLY A 386 8.89 16.79 -10.76
CA GLY A 386 8.32 15.48 -11.06
C GLY A 386 7.14 15.49 -12.03
N ALA A 387 6.58 14.30 -12.29
CA ALA A 387 5.58 14.05 -13.33
C ALA A 387 4.12 14.46 -13.00
N HIS A 388 3.88 15.24 -11.94
CA HIS A 388 2.51 15.54 -11.46
C HIS A 388 1.60 16.21 -12.50
N ARG A 389 2.13 17.06 -13.39
CA ARG A 389 1.34 17.67 -14.48
C ARG A 389 0.79 16.62 -15.46
N ALA A 390 1.58 15.57 -15.74
CA ALA A 390 1.20 14.54 -16.70
C ALA A 390 -0.05 13.74 -16.27
N HIS A 391 -0.32 13.59 -14.97
CA HIS A 391 -1.50 12.89 -14.48
C HIS A 391 -2.79 13.71 -14.65
N SER A 392 -2.74 15.02 -14.41
CA SER A 392 -3.88 15.91 -14.66
C SER A 392 -4.29 15.91 -16.14
N ASP A 393 -3.31 15.96 -17.04
CA ASP A 393 -3.52 15.92 -18.49
C ASP A 393 -4.08 14.57 -18.99
N GLN A 394 -3.80 13.47 -18.29
CA GLN A 394 -4.39 12.16 -18.59
C GLN A 394 -5.88 12.11 -18.19
N LEU A 395 -6.22 12.60 -17.00
CA LEU A 395 -7.61 12.63 -16.52
C LEU A 395 -8.50 13.49 -17.43
N ALA A 396 -7.99 14.65 -17.87
CA ALA A 396 -8.70 15.52 -18.81
C ALA A 396 -8.98 14.81 -20.16
N ARG A 397 -8.03 14.02 -20.67
CA ARG A 397 -8.21 13.23 -21.90
C ARG A 397 -9.29 12.18 -21.76
N PHE A 398 -9.33 11.45 -20.64
CA PHE A 398 -10.39 10.44 -20.42
C PHE A 398 -11.79 11.06 -20.37
N ALA A 399 -11.93 12.26 -19.82
CA ALA A 399 -13.21 12.97 -19.81
C ALA A 399 -13.69 13.36 -21.21
N GLY A 400 -12.77 13.70 -22.13
CA GLY A 400 -13.10 14.01 -23.52
C GLY A 400 -13.54 12.80 -24.35
N VAL A 401 -13.04 11.60 -24.06
CA VAL A 401 -13.38 10.35 -24.79
C VAL A 401 -14.78 9.83 -24.44
N ARG A 402 -15.30 10.10 -23.23
CA ARG A 402 -16.69 9.74 -22.85
C ARG A 402 -17.77 10.61 -23.55
N ALA A 403 -17.38 11.68 -24.24
CA ALA A 403 -18.29 12.63 -24.88
C ALA A 403 -18.39 12.44 -26.42
N GLY A 404 -17.83 11.36 -26.97
CA GLY A 404 -17.76 11.08 -28.41
C GLY A 404 -18.51 9.82 -28.82
#